data_AF-A0A9W8UWI9-F1
#
_entry.id   AF-A0A9W8UWI9-F1
#
_cell.length_a   1.000
_cell.length_b   1.000
_cell.length_c   1.000
_cell.angle_alpha   90.00
_cell.angle_beta   90.00
_cell.angle_gamma   90.00
#
_symmetry.space_group_name_H-M   'P 1'
#
loop_
_entity.id
_entity.type
_entity.pdbx_description
1 polymer ?
#
loop_
_entity_poly.entity_id
_entity_poly.type
_entity_poly.pdbx_seq_one_letter_code
_entity_poly.pdbx_strand_id
1 'polypeptide(L)'
;MALSSKQISQQFAMEETIWRIISKRIVCEHLANLDLLIGLICFASWSHGFKMDKPFMTMLTQMAVSLAFELGLHKPPVNGAQRCKFGRSVAEQQQARRERTLEERRTILALFHLSSSTWTAFRKTEPIRWTAYMQECLQTLSEQGESHLDAILVAQIKYQLIFHQAEPFASVQPFLEGTQKSPSATLITALLRQLGEVGDTLPANVKSESELNISTKLPEKNVEN
;
A
#
# COMPACT_ATOMS: atom_id res chain seq x y z
N MET A 1 20.97 7.15 -0.67
CA MET A 1 19.99 6.57 0.28
C MET A 1 19.99 7.39 1.58
N ALA A 2 19.30 8.52 1.61
CA ALA A 2 19.27 9.42 2.78
C ALA A 2 18.04 9.23 3.67
N LEU A 3 17.00 8.54 3.18
CA LEU A 3 15.84 8.18 3.99
C LEU A 3 16.29 7.29 5.16
N SER A 4 17.07 6.23 4.90
CA SER A 4 17.64 5.37 5.95
C SER A 4 18.76 5.98 6.83
N SER A 5 19.03 7.28 6.74
CA SER A 5 20.08 7.93 7.55
C SER A 5 19.66 8.00 9.02
N LYS A 6 20.54 7.58 9.94
CA LYS A 6 20.33 7.67 11.40
C LYS A 6 20.35 9.11 11.94
N GLN A 7 20.64 10.10 11.10
CA GLN A 7 20.72 11.51 11.50
C GLN A 7 19.37 12.21 11.33
N ILE A 8 18.77 12.57 12.47
CA ILE A 8 17.46 13.23 12.58
C ILE A 8 17.41 14.55 11.79
N SER A 9 18.48 15.34 11.81
CA SER A 9 18.57 16.62 11.08
C SER A 9 18.46 16.46 9.56
N GLN A 10 19.06 15.40 9.00
CA GLN A 10 18.95 15.09 7.57
C GLN A 10 17.53 14.64 7.19
N GLN A 11 16.86 13.91 8.09
CA GLN A 11 15.47 13.49 7.87
C GLN A 11 14.52 14.69 7.83
N PHE A 12 14.70 15.69 8.71
CA PHE A 12 13.89 16.91 8.71
C PHE A 12 14.11 17.77 7.46
N ALA A 13 15.36 17.99 7.04
CA ALA A 13 15.65 18.73 5.82
C ALA A 13 15.06 18.04 4.57
N MET A 14 15.04 16.70 4.57
CA MET A 14 14.41 15.92 3.52
C MET A 14 12.88 16.04 3.55
N GLU A 15 12.26 15.96 4.73
CA GLU A 15 10.81 16.17 4.90
C GLU A 15 10.39 17.54 4.35
N GLU A 16 11.12 18.60 4.70
CA GLU A 16 10.83 19.95 4.20
C GLU A 16 10.97 20.04 2.67
N THR A 17 12.02 19.42 2.12
CA THR A 17 12.23 19.37 0.67
C THR A 17 11.10 18.64 -0.04
N ILE A 18 10.64 17.51 0.50
CA ILE A 18 9.54 16.73 -0.07
C ILE A 18 8.24 17.54 0.01
N TRP A 19 7.93 18.18 1.14
CA TRP A 19 6.75 19.03 1.26
C TRP A 19 6.77 20.21 0.28
N ARG A 20 7.94 20.83 0.05
CA ARG A 20 8.11 21.88 -0.96
C ARG A 20 7.85 21.36 -2.37
N ILE A 21 8.26 20.13 -2.69
CA ILE A 21 7.96 19.50 -3.98
C ILE A 21 6.46 19.24 -4.10
N ILE A 22 5.83 18.66 -3.07
CA ILE A 22 4.40 18.37 -3.06
C ILE A 22 3.58 19.65 -3.25
N SER A 23 3.84 20.68 -2.44
CA SER A 23 3.08 21.93 -2.52
C SER A 23 3.26 22.62 -3.87
N LYS A 24 4.48 22.68 -4.40
CA LYS A 24 4.73 23.34 -5.68
C LYS A 24 4.23 22.51 -6.87
N ARG A 25 4.72 21.28 -7.02
CA ARG A 25 4.49 20.46 -8.22
C ARG A 25 3.09 19.88 -8.27
N ILE A 26 2.60 19.33 -7.16
CA ILE A 26 1.30 18.66 -7.12
C ILE A 26 0.18 19.68 -6.90
N VAL A 27 0.32 20.56 -5.92
CA VAL A 27 -0.79 21.47 -5.54
C VAL A 27 -0.84 22.72 -6.41
N CYS A 28 0.27 23.44 -6.59
CA CYS A 28 0.25 24.69 -7.36
C CYS A 28 0.28 24.45 -8.88
N GLU A 29 1.14 23.55 -9.35
CA GLU A 29 1.33 23.29 -10.79
C GLU A 29 0.40 22.19 -11.32
N HIS A 30 -0.36 21.50 -10.46
CA HIS A 30 -1.30 20.43 -10.83
C HIS A 30 -0.66 19.30 -11.66
N LEU A 31 0.63 19.02 -11.42
CA LEU A 31 1.34 17.99 -12.17
C LEU A 31 1.00 16.61 -11.62
N ALA A 32 0.58 15.72 -12.51
CA ALA A 32 0.40 14.30 -12.25
C ALA A 32 1.33 13.49 -13.16
N ASN A 33 2.32 12.84 -12.55
CA ASN A 33 3.19 11.88 -13.22
C ASN A 33 3.55 10.74 -12.27
N LEU A 34 4.08 9.66 -12.83
CA LEU A 34 4.38 8.43 -12.07
C LEU A 34 5.43 8.68 -10.98
N ASP A 35 6.46 9.48 -11.26
CA ASP A 35 7.53 9.81 -10.30
C ASP A 35 7.00 10.52 -9.06
N LEU A 36 6.10 11.48 -9.23
CA LEU A 36 5.46 12.20 -8.12
C LEU A 36 4.60 11.26 -7.28
N LEU A 37 3.88 10.34 -7.92
CA LEU A 37 3.07 9.33 -7.23
C LEU A 37 3.96 8.36 -6.42
N ILE A 38 5.00 7.82 -7.04
CA ILE A 38 5.95 6.93 -6.36
C ILE A 38 6.63 7.66 -5.21
N GLY A 39 7.07 8.91 -5.42
CA GLY A 39 7.65 9.74 -4.38
C GLY A 39 6.72 9.96 -3.18
N LEU A 40 5.43 10.17 -3.45
CA LEU A 40 4.41 10.35 -2.41
C LEU A 40 4.13 9.06 -1.63
N ILE A 41 4.05 7.91 -2.32
CA ILE A 41 3.88 6.59 -1.69
C ILE A 41 5.10 6.26 -0.82
N CYS A 42 6.31 6.51 -1.31
CA CYS A 42 7.56 6.32 -0.59
C CYS A 42 7.61 7.21 0.67
N PHE A 43 7.28 8.49 0.53
CA PHE A 43 7.28 9.42 1.65
C PHE A 43 6.23 9.08 2.72
N ALA A 44 5.04 8.68 2.31
CA ALA A 44 4.00 8.22 3.22
C ALA A 44 4.42 6.94 3.95
N SER A 45 4.87 5.92 3.22
CA SER A 45 5.35 4.65 3.80
C SER A 45 6.51 4.87 4.79
N TRP A 46 7.43 5.79 4.47
CA TRP A 46 8.51 6.19 5.37
C TRP A 46 7.97 6.88 6.64
N SER A 47 7.08 7.85 6.47
CA SER A 47 6.53 8.65 7.58
C SER A 47 5.72 7.82 8.56
N HIS A 48 5.07 6.75 8.09
CA HIS A 48 4.37 5.78 8.92
C HIS A 48 5.29 5.21 10.02
N GLY A 49 6.54 4.84 9.69
CA GLY A 49 7.45 4.19 10.65
C GLY A 49 7.98 5.09 11.77
N PHE A 50 7.99 6.42 11.60
CA PHE A 50 8.64 7.34 12.52
C PHE A 50 7.68 8.29 13.25
N LYS A 51 6.46 8.51 12.72
CA LYS A 51 5.57 9.60 13.16
C LYS A 51 4.11 9.16 13.19
N MET A 52 3.82 8.13 13.99
CA MET A 52 2.48 7.54 14.14
C MET A 52 1.40 8.57 14.58
N ASP A 53 1.77 9.67 15.24
CA ASP A 53 0.83 10.66 15.78
C ASP A 53 0.41 11.78 14.81
N LYS A 54 0.79 11.73 13.52
CA LYS A 54 0.60 12.89 12.64
C LYS A 54 -0.70 12.89 11.81
N PRO A 55 -1.47 14.00 11.79
CA PRO A 55 -2.76 14.10 11.10
C PRO A 55 -2.65 14.11 9.57
N PHE A 56 -1.44 14.17 9.00
CA PHE A 56 -1.25 14.32 7.56
C PHE A 56 -1.18 12.99 6.80
N MET A 57 -1.05 11.85 7.47
CA MET A 57 -0.90 10.55 6.79
C MET A 57 -2.11 10.23 5.91
N THR A 58 -3.31 10.45 6.45
CA THR A 58 -4.55 10.38 5.69
C THR A 58 -4.51 11.31 4.47
N MET A 59 -4.05 12.55 4.64
CA MET A 59 -3.95 13.52 3.54
C MET A 59 -2.98 13.06 2.45
N LEU A 60 -1.76 12.61 2.81
CA LEU A 60 -0.77 12.10 1.86
C LEU A 60 -1.31 10.91 1.08
N THR A 61 -1.95 9.96 1.77
CA THR A 61 -2.57 8.78 1.14
C THR A 61 -3.66 9.23 0.16
N GLN A 62 -4.56 10.14 0.55
CA GLN A 62 -5.61 10.63 -0.35
C GLN A 62 -5.07 11.42 -1.54
N MET A 63 -3.99 12.20 -1.37
CA MET A 63 -3.31 12.85 -2.49
C MET A 63 -2.72 11.81 -3.47
N ALA A 64 -2.16 10.72 -2.96
CA ALA A 64 -1.64 9.64 -3.80
C ALA A 64 -2.77 8.91 -4.54
N VAL A 65 -3.92 8.70 -3.88
CA VAL A 65 -5.13 8.20 -4.52
C VAL A 65 -5.54 9.12 -5.67
N SER A 66 -5.69 10.43 -5.42
CA SER A 66 -6.06 11.39 -6.45
C SER A 66 -5.10 11.36 -7.65
N LEU A 67 -3.78 11.36 -7.42
CA LEU A 67 -2.79 11.27 -8.50
C LEU A 67 -2.89 9.99 -9.33
N ALA A 68 -3.10 8.83 -8.68
CA ALA A 68 -3.28 7.57 -9.40
C ALA A 68 -4.56 7.57 -10.25
N PHE A 69 -5.58 8.33 -9.85
CA PHE A 69 -6.83 8.47 -10.59
C PHE A 69 -6.67 9.39 -11.81
N GLU A 70 -5.97 10.51 -11.64
CA GLU A 70 -5.58 11.40 -12.76
C GLU A 70 -4.74 10.65 -13.80
N LEU A 71 -3.79 9.81 -13.37
CA LEU A 71 -3.00 8.94 -14.24
C LEU A 71 -3.79 7.76 -14.83
N GLY A 72 -5.04 7.57 -14.41
CA GLY A 72 -5.89 6.45 -14.81
C GLY A 72 -5.33 5.08 -14.41
N LEU A 73 -4.39 5.00 -13.45
CA LEU A 73 -3.69 3.77 -13.06
C LEU A 73 -4.62 2.70 -12.46
N HIS A 74 -5.77 3.10 -11.95
CA HIS A 74 -6.78 2.20 -11.38
C HIS A 74 -7.59 1.43 -12.44
N LYS A 75 -7.38 1.70 -13.74
CA LYS A 75 -8.11 1.06 -14.84
C LYS A 75 -7.18 0.20 -15.70
N PRO A 76 -7.66 -0.97 -16.18
CA PRO A 76 -6.94 -1.75 -17.17
C PRO A 76 -6.77 -0.98 -18.49
N PRO A 77 -5.76 -1.33 -19.31
CA PRO A 77 -5.67 -0.86 -20.68
C PRO A 77 -6.97 -1.09 -21.44
N VAL A 78 -7.38 -0.10 -22.23
CA VAL A 78 -8.58 -0.18 -23.06
C VAL A 78 -8.24 -0.96 -24.32
N ASN A 79 -8.82 -2.16 -24.45
CA ASN A 79 -8.73 -2.93 -25.70
C ASN A 79 -9.42 -2.15 -26.83
N GLY A 80 -8.81 -2.16 -28.02
CA GLY A 80 -9.13 -1.27 -29.16
C GLY A 80 -10.60 -1.21 -29.63
N ALA A 81 -11.48 -2.08 -29.13
CA ALA A 81 -12.91 -2.07 -29.39
C ALA A 81 -13.70 -1.01 -28.59
N GLN A 82 -13.22 -0.58 -27.41
CA GLN A 82 -13.88 0.46 -26.61
C GLN A 82 -13.35 1.84 -27.00
N ARG A 83 -13.91 2.43 -28.06
CA ARG A 83 -13.76 3.87 -28.28
C ARG A 83 -14.44 4.58 -27.10
N CYS A 84 -13.67 5.17 -26.19
CA CYS A 84 -14.21 6.15 -25.26
C CYS A 84 -14.79 7.32 -26.08
N LYS A 85 -16.11 7.35 -26.23
CA LYS A 85 -16.82 8.25 -27.16
C LYS A 85 -16.87 9.71 -26.72
N PHE A 86 -16.29 10.09 -25.59
CA PHE A 86 -16.40 11.45 -25.06
C PHE A 86 -15.10 11.96 -24.44
N GLY A 87 -14.67 13.16 -24.87
CA GLY A 87 -13.85 14.09 -24.10
C GLY A 87 -12.36 13.83 -23.93
N ARG A 88 -11.79 12.72 -24.45
CA ARG A 88 -10.34 12.44 -24.34
C ARG A 88 -9.57 12.93 -25.56
N SER A 89 -8.41 13.54 -25.32
CA SER A 89 -7.43 13.86 -26.35
C SER A 89 -6.84 12.60 -27.01
N VAL A 90 -6.25 12.74 -28.19
CA VAL A 90 -5.60 11.63 -28.92
C VAL A 90 -4.49 10.99 -28.07
N ALA A 91 -3.71 11.81 -27.36
CA ALA A 91 -2.64 11.36 -26.48
C ALA A 91 -3.18 10.52 -25.31
N GLU A 92 -4.28 10.93 -24.69
CA GLU A 92 -4.92 10.17 -23.61
C GLU A 92 -5.50 8.83 -24.08
N GLN A 93 -6.01 8.79 -25.32
CA GLN A 93 -6.51 7.54 -25.90
C GLN A 93 -5.37 6.58 -26.23
N GLN A 94 -4.23 7.08 -26.70
CA GLN A 94 -3.02 6.27 -26.93
C GLN A 94 -2.48 5.74 -25.61
N GLN A 95 -2.40 6.57 -24.58
CA GLN A 95 -1.97 6.15 -23.25
C GLN A 95 -2.92 5.11 -22.64
N ALA A 96 -4.23 5.26 -22.84
CA ALA A 96 -5.21 4.29 -22.36
C ALA A 96 -5.10 2.92 -23.05
N ARG A 97 -4.59 2.84 -24.27
CA ARG A 97 -4.38 1.58 -25.01
C ARG A 97 -3.02 0.93 -24.72
N ARG A 98 -2.07 1.70 -24.19
CA ARG A 98 -0.73 1.21 -23.89
C ARG A 98 -0.81 0.14 -22.80
N GLU A 99 -0.08 -0.95 -23.02
CA GLU A 99 0.12 -1.96 -21.98
C GLU A 99 0.82 -1.33 -20.76
N ARG A 100 0.38 -1.72 -19.56
CA ARG A 100 0.94 -1.20 -18.31
C ARG A 100 2.31 -1.78 -18.07
N THR A 101 3.25 -0.92 -17.72
CA THR A 101 4.57 -1.36 -17.28
C THR A 101 4.47 -2.07 -15.93
N LEU A 102 5.46 -2.90 -15.60
CA LEU A 102 5.55 -3.50 -14.28
C LEU A 102 5.64 -2.44 -13.17
N GLU A 103 6.31 -1.31 -13.43
CA GLU A 103 6.37 -0.18 -12.50
C GLU A 103 4.98 0.43 -12.20
N GLU A 104 4.14 0.61 -13.21
CA GLU A 104 2.76 1.08 -13.02
C GLU A 104 1.93 0.06 -12.20
N ARG A 105 2.09 -1.23 -12.48
CA ARG A 105 1.42 -2.33 -11.75
C ARG A 105 1.88 -2.39 -10.29
N ARG A 106 3.18 -2.27 -10.03
CA ARG A 106 3.75 -2.14 -8.68
C ARG A 106 3.18 -0.94 -7.95
N THR A 107 3.11 0.20 -8.64
CA THR A 107 2.68 1.47 -8.04
C THR A 107 1.23 1.40 -7.57
N ILE A 108 0.31 0.86 -8.37
CA ILE A 108 -1.10 0.74 -7.97
C ILE A 108 -1.29 -0.27 -6.82
N LEU A 109 -0.50 -1.35 -6.79
CA LEU A 109 -0.50 -2.32 -5.69
C LEU A 109 0.05 -1.71 -4.40
N ALA A 110 1.19 -1.02 -4.46
CA ALA A 110 1.78 -0.32 -3.34
C ALA A 110 0.83 0.74 -2.76
N LEU A 111 0.10 1.45 -3.62
CA LEU A 111 -0.92 2.40 -3.20
C LEU A 111 -2.11 1.73 -2.50
N PHE A 112 -2.58 0.59 -3.00
CA PHE A 112 -3.60 -0.21 -2.30
C PHE A 112 -3.13 -0.60 -0.89
N HIS A 113 -1.90 -1.12 -0.76
CA HIS A 113 -1.32 -1.48 0.53
C HIS A 113 -1.25 -0.27 1.46
N LEU A 114 -0.68 0.85 1.01
CA LEU A 114 -0.59 2.10 1.78
C LEU A 114 -1.96 2.59 2.27
N SER A 115 -2.98 2.58 1.40
CA SER A 115 -4.33 2.99 1.76
C SER A 115 -4.94 2.09 2.84
N SER A 116 -4.69 0.78 2.73
CA SER A 116 -5.14 -0.24 3.67
C SER A 116 -4.46 -0.10 5.03
N SER A 117 -3.13 0.09 5.05
CA SER A 117 -2.39 0.35 6.29
C SER A 117 -2.86 1.65 6.96
N THR A 118 -3.11 2.71 6.17
CA THR A 118 -3.63 3.99 6.68
C THR A 118 -5.01 3.82 7.32
N TRP A 119 -5.89 3.03 6.69
CA TRP A 119 -7.19 2.69 7.27
C TRP A 119 -7.04 1.94 8.59
N THR A 120 -6.18 0.92 8.64
CA THR A 120 -5.93 0.14 9.86
C THR A 120 -5.40 0.98 11.01
N ALA A 121 -4.49 1.91 10.72
CA ALA A 121 -3.86 2.74 11.73
C ALA A 121 -4.77 3.87 12.25
N PHE A 122 -5.53 4.54 11.36
CA PHE A 122 -6.20 5.81 11.71
C PHE A 122 -7.72 5.75 11.65
N ARG A 123 -8.32 4.82 10.90
CA ARG A 123 -9.78 4.69 10.71
C ARG A 123 -10.49 5.96 10.19
N LYS A 124 -9.77 6.86 9.51
CA LYS A 124 -10.29 8.15 9.02
C LYS A 124 -10.86 8.10 7.61
N THR A 125 -10.30 7.27 6.74
CA THR A 125 -10.72 7.15 5.34
C THR A 125 -10.67 5.70 4.92
N GLU A 126 -11.72 5.24 4.24
CA GLU A 126 -11.75 3.89 3.68
C GLU A 126 -10.59 3.65 2.70
N PRO A 127 -10.05 2.42 2.67
CA PRO A 127 -8.97 2.08 1.76
C PRO A 127 -9.48 2.00 0.32
N ILE A 128 -8.56 2.04 -0.64
CA ILE A 128 -8.94 1.81 -2.03
C ILE A 128 -9.53 0.40 -2.15
N ARG A 129 -10.68 0.30 -2.81
CA ARG A 129 -11.34 -0.99 -3.06
C ARG A 129 -10.47 -1.87 -3.93
N TRP A 130 -10.25 -3.12 -3.50
CA TRP A 130 -9.61 -4.14 -4.33
C TRP A 130 -10.44 -4.43 -5.59
N THR A 131 -9.78 -4.52 -6.74
CA THR A 131 -10.44 -4.73 -8.04
C THR A 131 -9.89 -5.95 -8.78
N ALA A 132 -10.64 -6.47 -9.73
CA ALA A 132 -10.18 -7.55 -10.62
C ALA A 132 -8.92 -7.15 -11.41
N TYR A 133 -8.79 -5.88 -11.78
CA TYR A 133 -7.60 -5.36 -12.43
C TYR A 133 -6.38 -5.38 -11.51
N MET A 134 -6.53 -5.02 -10.22
CA MET A 134 -5.43 -5.17 -9.26
C MET A 134 -5.05 -6.63 -9.04
N GLN A 135 -6.00 -7.56 -9.08
CA GLN A 135 -5.73 -9.00 -9.05
C GLN A 135 -4.87 -9.43 -10.25
N GLU A 136 -5.20 -8.96 -11.46
CA GLU A 136 -4.38 -9.20 -12.66
C GLU A 136 -2.96 -8.62 -12.48
N CYS A 137 -2.85 -7.37 -12.01
CA CYS A 137 -1.55 -6.75 -11.71
C CYS A 137 -0.73 -7.57 -10.72
N LEU A 138 -1.35 -8.10 -9.67
CA LEU A 138 -0.70 -8.92 -8.67
C LEU A 138 -0.20 -10.25 -9.27
N GLN A 139 -1.00 -10.87 -10.14
CA GLN A 139 -0.61 -12.09 -10.84
C GLN A 139 0.57 -11.83 -11.78
N THR A 140 0.47 -10.81 -12.65
CA THR A 140 1.56 -10.44 -13.55
C THR A 140 2.85 -10.12 -12.78
N LEU A 141 2.74 -9.39 -11.66
CA LEU A 141 3.90 -9.07 -10.83
C LEU A 141 4.51 -10.32 -10.16
N SER A 142 3.68 -11.29 -9.79
CA SER A 142 4.14 -12.56 -9.23
C SER A 142 4.85 -13.44 -10.26
N GLU A 143 4.45 -13.38 -11.53
CA GLU A 143 5.00 -14.21 -12.61
C GLU A 143 6.23 -13.54 -13.26
N GLN A 144 6.23 -12.22 -13.38
CA GLN A 144 7.21 -11.43 -14.14
C GLN A 144 8.01 -10.48 -13.24
N GLY A 145 8.05 -10.73 -11.93
CA GLY A 145 8.79 -9.90 -10.97
C GLY A 145 10.26 -9.78 -11.34
N GLU A 146 10.80 -8.55 -11.26
CA GLU A 146 12.19 -8.24 -11.64
C GLU A 146 13.11 -8.16 -10.41
N SER A 147 12.53 -7.99 -9.22
CA SER A 147 13.26 -7.82 -7.96
C SER A 147 12.67 -8.68 -6.85
N HIS A 148 13.49 -9.07 -5.87
CA HIS A 148 13.03 -9.72 -4.64
C HIS A 148 12.01 -8.85 -3.86
N LEU A 149 12.07 -7.53 -4.02
CA LEU A 149 11.11 -6.60 -3.44
C LEU A 149 9.70 -6.79 -4.02
N ASP A 150 9.58 -7.26 -5.26
CA ASP A 150 8.29 -7.56 -5.88
C ASP A 150 7.62 -8.75 -5.18
N ALA A 151 8.40 -9.78 -4.83
CA ALA A 151 7.90 -10.92 -4.08
C ALA A 151 7.42 -10.51 -2.68
N ILE A 152 8.14 -9.60 -2.01
CA ILE A 152 7.75 -9.04 -0.72
C ILE A 152 6.44 -8.25 -0.86
N LEU A 153 6.33 -7.39 -1.86
CA LEU A 153 5.10 -6.64 -2.12
C LEU A 153 3.93 -7.58 -2.39
N VAL A 154 4.11 -8.62 -3.21
CA VAL A 154 3.07 -9.62 -3.48
C VAL A 154 2.60 -10.30 -2.20
N ALA A 155 3.54 -10.72 -1.33
CA ALA A 155 3.21 -11.32 -0.04
C ALA A 155 2.45 -10.36 0.88
N GLN A 156 2.89 -9.09 0.97
CA GLN A 156 2.23 -8.04 1.76
C GLN A 156 0.79 -7.80 1.29
N ILE A 157 0.55 -7.76 -0.02
CA ILE A 157 -0.79 -7.59 -0.58
C ILE A 157 -1.68 -8.78 -0.25
N LYS A 158 -1.18 -10.02 -0.44
CA LYS A 158 -1.94 -11.24 -0.10
C LYS A 158 -2.31 -11.26 1.39
N TYR A 159 -1.36 -10.91 2.27
CA TYR A 159 -1.62 -10.78 3.71
C TYR A 159 -2.70 -9.72 3.99
N GLN A 160 -2.59 -8.54 3.37
CA GLN A 160 -3.57 -7.46 3.58
C GLN A 160 -4.99 -7.86 3.12
N LEU A 161 -5.11 -8.64 2.03
CA LEU A 161 -6.40 -9.15 1.55
C LEU A 161 -7.02 -10.14 2.54
N ILE A 162 -6.23 -11.06 3.09
CA ILE A 162 -6.66 -11.98 4.15
C ILE A 162 -7.09 -11.19 5.39
N PHE A 163 -6.32 -10.19 5.78
CA PHE A 163 -6.63 -9.31 6.90
C PHE A 163 -7.97 -8.59 6.72
N HIS A 164 -8.25 -8.01 5.54
CA HIS A 164 -9.53 -7.38 5.24
C HIS A 164 -10.71 -8.36 5.26
N GLN A 165 -10.51 -9.64 4.93
CA GLN A 165 -11.55 -10.66 5.07
C GLN A 165 -11.87 -10.97 6.53
N ALA A 166 -10.88 -10.85 7.41
CA ALA A 166 -11.03 -11.07 8.85
C ALA A 166 -11.55 -9.83 9.60
N GLU A 167 -11.34 -8.62 9.07
CA GLU A 167 -11.68 -7.35 9.73
C GLU A 167 -13.13 -7.26 10.26
N PRO A 168 -14.17 -7.65 9.51
CA PRO A 168 -15.56 -7.57 9.99
C PRO A 168 -15.84 -8.42 11.23
N PHE A 169 -15.00 -9.42 11.50
CA PHE A 169 -15.09 -10.31 12.65
C PHE A 169 -14.22 -9.83 13.83
N ALA A 170 -13.21 -9.02 13.56
CA ALA A 170 -12.30 -8.46 14.56
C ALA A 170 -12.79 -7.11 15.12
N SER A 171 -13.61 -6.36 14.37
CA SER A 171 -14.11 -5.07 14.81
C SER A 171 -15.24 -5.22 15.83
N VAL A 172 -14.93 -5.07 17.12
CA VAL A 172 -15.92 -4.64 18.11
C VAL A 172 -16.21 -3.16 17.83
N GLN A 173 -17.28 -2.86 17.09
CA GLN A 173 -17.78 -1.48 17.02
C GLN A 173 -18.57 -1.18 18.31
N PRO A 174 -18.19 -0.17 19.12
CA PRO A 174 -18.93 0.17 20.34
C PRO A 174 -20.28 0.86 20.08
N PHE A 175 -20.62 1.19 18.83
CA PHE A 175 -21.72 2.12 18.52
C PHE A 175 -22.91 1.50 17.78
N LEU A 176 -22.82 0.27 17.29
CA LEU A 176 -23.94 -0.40 16.64
C LEU A 176 -24.16 -1.79 17.25
N GLU A 177 -25.06 -1.86 18.23
CA GLU A 177 -25.70 -3.11 18.64
C GLU A 177 -26.54 -3.63 17.47
N GLY A 178 -25.90 -4.36 16.56
CA GLY A 178 -26.54 -4.92 15.39
C GLY A 178 -25.82 -6.18 14.92
N THR A 179 -26.30 -7.32 15.42
CA THR A 179 -25.97 -8.69 14.98
C THR A 179 -24.47 -8.98 14.79
N GLN A 180 -23.79 -9.35 15.87
CA GLN A 180 -22.48 -10.00 15.79
C GLN A 180 -22.55 -11.19 14.83
N LYS A 181 -21.88 -11.10 13.67
CA LYS A 181 -21.61 -12.27 12.84
C LYS A 181 -20.41 -12.97 13.44
N SER A 182 -20.64 -14.02 14.23
CA SER A 182 -19.56 -14.90 14.66
C SER A 182 -18.92 -15.54 13.42
N PRO A 183 -17.58 -15.52 13.25
CA PRO A 183 -16.93 -16.16 12.12
C PRO A 183 -17.16 -17.68 12.18
N SER A 184 -17.63 -18.26 11.07
CA SER A 184 -17.73 -19.71 10.94
C SER A 184 -16.36 -20.34 11.13
N ALA A 185 -16.27 -21.45 11.88
CA ALA A 185 -15.03 -22.21 12.06
C ALA A 185 -14.36 -22.57 10.72
N THR A 186 -15.15 -22.76 9.65
CA THR A 186 -14.66 -23.02 8.29
C THR A 186 -13.95 -21.83 7.65
N LEU A 187 -14.34 -20.60 7.98
CA LEU A 187 -13.69 -19.38 7.49
C LEU A 187 -12.36 -19.17 8.21
N ILE A 188 -12.32 -19.41 9.53
CA ILE A 188 -11.08 -19.32 10.32
C ILE A 188 -10.05 -20.32 9.80
N THR A 189 -10.43 -21.58 9.57
CA THR A 189 -9.49 -22.59 9.04
C THR A 189 -9.03 -22.25 7.62
N ALA A 190 -9.91 -21.72 6.77
CA ALA A 190 -9.53 -21.26 5.44
C ALA A 190 -8.53 -20.09 5.47
N LEU A 191 -8.75 -19.09 6.33
CA LEU A 191 -7.85 -17.95 6.49
C LEU A 191 -6.48 -18.38 7.04
N LEU A 192 -6.46 -19.28 8.03
CA LEU A 192 -5.21 -19.85 8.57
C LEU A 192 -4.42 -20.61 7.50
N ARG A 193 -5.11 -21.40 6.66
CA ARG A 193 -4.48 -22.08 5.53
C ARG A 193 -3.87 -21.10 4.54
N GLN A 194 -4.63 -20.06 4.14
CA GLN A 194 -4.14 -19.03 3.24
C GLN A 194 -2.93 -18.27 3.83
N LEU A 195 -2.94 -18.02 5.14
CA LEU A 195 -1.82 -17.37 5.82
C LEU A 195 -0.57 -18.25 5.81
N GLY A 196 -0.71 -19.57 6.00
CA GLY A 196 0.39 -20.53 5.86
C GLY A 196 0.98 -20.52 4.46
N GLU A 197 0.14 -20.57 3.42
CA GLU A 197 0.58 -20.49 2.02
C GLU A 197 1.34 -19.20 1.71
N VAL A 198 0.88 -18.06 2.23
CA VAL A 198 1.61 -16.78 2.08
C VAL A 198 2.95 -16.85 2.83
N GLY A 199 2.96 -17.39 4.04
CA GLY A 199 4.15 -17.65 4.85
C GLY A 199 5.22 -18.43 4.08
N ASP A 200 4.82 -19.47 3.36
CA ASP A 200 5.74 -20.30 2.57
C ASP A 200 6.36 -19.55 1.40
N THR A 201 5.61 -18.63 0.77
CA THR A 201 6.10 -17.82 -0.37
C THR A 201 7.05 -16.68 0.00
N LEU A 202 7.22 -16.37 1.29
CA LEU A 202 8.15 -15.32 1.71
C LEU A 202 9.62 -15.74 1.51
N PRO A 203 10.47 -14.85 0.97
CA PRO A 203 11.89 -15.15 0.80
C PRO A 203 12.58 -15.32 2.17
N ALA A 204 13.56 -16.22 2.23
CA ALA A 204 14.18 -16.67 3.48
C ALA A 204 14.82 -15.53 4.31
N ASN A 205 15.27 -14.46 3.65
CA ASN A 205 15.82 -13.26 4.28
C ASN A 205 14.83 -12.49 5.16
N VAL A 206 13.54 -12.51 4.81
CA VAL A 206 12.48 -11.84 5.61
C VAL A 206 12.09 -12.69 6.81
N LYS A 207 12.08 -14.02 6.67
CA LYS A 207 11.83 -14.96 7.78
C LYS A 207 12.88 -14.82 8.88
N SER A 208 14.15 -14.66 8.50
CA SER A 208 15.25 -14.45 9.45
C SER A 208 15.21 -13.10 10.18
N GLU A 209 14.77 -12.01 9.53
CA GLU A 209 14.66 -10.70 10.19
C GLU A 209 13.56 -10.68 11.26
N SER A 210 12.45 -11.40 11.05
CA SER A 210 11.41 -11.54 12.08
C SER A 210 11.88 -12.33 13.30
N GLU A 211 12.70 -13.36 13.12
CA GLU A 211 13.24 -14.16 14.24
C GLU A 211 14.25 -13.36 15.08
N LEU A 212 15.09 -12.52 14.43
CA LEU A 212 16.03 -11.62 15.11
C LEU A 212 15.33 -10.51 15.91
N ASN A 213 14.18 -10.00 15.43
CA ASN A 213 13.39 -8.98 16.13
C ASN A 213 12.58 -9.52 17.32
N ILE A 214 12.32 -10.83 17.38
CA ILE A 214 11.67 -11.46 18.55
C ILE A 214 12.69 -11.70 19.67
N SER A 215 13.92 -12.12 19.34
CA SER A 215 14.99 -12.32 20.34
C SER A 215 15.50 -11.03 20.99
N THR A 216 15.29 -9.87 20.37
CA THR A 216 15.72 -8.57 20.90
C THR A 216 14.68 -7.86 21.78
N LYS A 217 13.51 -8.49 22.03
CA LYS A 217 12.44 -7.96 22.89
C LYS A 217 12.15 -8.80 24.14
N LEU A 218 13.17 -9.38 24.77
CA LEU A 218 13.08 -9.75 26.19
C LEU A 218 13.91 -8.76 27.03
N PRO A 219 13.28 -7.84 27.77
CA PRO A 219 13.99 -7.15 28.85
C PRO A 219 14.23 -8.16 29.98
N GLU A 220 15.50 -8.41 30.29
CA GLU A 220 15.94 -9.06 31.51
C GLU A 220 15.29 -8.33 32.70
N LYS A 221 14.46 -9.05 33.47
CA LYS A 221 14.05 -8.61 34.79
C LYS A 221 15.27 -8.67 35.69
N ASN A 222 15.93 -7.53 35.88
CA ASN A 222 16.81 -7.33 37.02
C ASN A 222 15.96 -7.36 38.29
N VAL A 223 15.99 -8.50 38.97
CA VAL A 223 15.67 -8.61 40.39
C VAL A 223 16.99 -8.46 41.11
N GLU A 224 17.24 -7.30 41.69
CA GLU A 224 18.22 -7.17 42.77
C GLU A 224 17.57 -6.45 43.95
N ASN A 225 17.88 -6.99 45.12
CA ASN A 225 17.42 -6.64 46.46
C ASN A 225 17.84 -5.24 46.90
#